data_AF-A0A0G0KBV6-F1
#
_entry.id   AF-A0A0G0KBV6-F1
#
_cell.length_a   1.000
_cell.length_b   1.000
_cell.length_c   1.000
_cell.angle_alpha   90.00
_cell.angle_beta   90.00
_cell.angle_gamma   90.00
#
_symmetry.space_group_name_H-M   'P 1'
#
loop_
_entity.id
_entity.type
_entity.pdbx_description
1 polymer ?
#
loop_
_entity_poly.entity_id
_entity_poly.type
_entity_poly.pdbx_seq_one_letter_code
_entity_poly.pdbx_strand_id
1 'polypeptide(L)'
;MKPSRDVAPFLEITNALGYNAFQTAVSCPIAGVAGYGGAMGPAQFIPSTWKLFESRLKNILGHLADPWSPRDAFMASGMYLSDLGAVGVSTSAQNKAACRYYGSGGSTCSYSKSVINLKSAIQNNIDLLSS
;
A
#
# COMPACT_ATOMS: atom_id res chain seq x y z
N MET A 1 0.18 14.83 6.56
CA MET A 1 0.69 14.71 5.18
C MET A 1 1.87 15.66 5.01
N LYS A 2 3.02 15.26 4.44
CA LYS A 2 4.18 16.18 4.33
C LYS A 2 3.91 17.22 3.22
N PRO A 3 3.82 18.53 3.52
CA PRO A 3 3.38 19.52 2.54
C PRO A 3 4.22 19.54 1.25
N SER A 4 5.55 19.50 1.38
CA SER A 4 6.47 19.59 0.23
C SER A 4 6.57 18.33 -0.61
N ARG A 5 5.98 17.21 -0.19
CA ARG A 5 6.12 15.92 -0.89
C ARG A 5 4.79 15.30 -1.28
N ASP A 6 3.79 15.38 -0.42
CA ASP A 6 2.59 14.54 -0.50
C ASP A 6 1.33 15.32 -0.90
N VAL A 7 1.26 16.63 -0.61
CA VAL A 7 0.06 17.44 -0.88
C VAL A 7 -0.17 17.63 -2.38
N ALA A 8 0.86 18.03 -3.14
CA ALA A 8 0.71 18.21 -4.59
C ALA A 8 0.31 16.90 -5.30
N PRO A 9 0.98 15.75 -5.05
CA PRO A 9 0.52 14.47 -5.58
C PRO A 9 -0.92 14.10 -5.20
N PHE A 10 -1.34 14.40 -3.97
CA PHE A 10 -2.71 14.12 -3.54
C PHE A 10 -3.74 14.94 -4.33
N LEU A 11 -3.47 16.24 -4.53
CA LEU A 11 -4.33 17.11 -5.34
C LEU A 11 -4.39 16.65 -6.79
N GLU A 12 -3.26 16.24 -7.37
CA GLU A 12 -3.21 15.69 -8.74
C GLU A 12 -4.05 14.40 -8.88
N ILE A 13 -3.88 13.46 -7.96
CA ILE A 13 -4.57 12.15 -7.99
C ILE A 13 -6.07 12.36 -7.84
N THR A 14 -6.50 13.15 -6.84
CA THR A 14 -7.92 13.42 -6.61
C THR A 14 -8.56 14.14 -7.79
N ASN A 15 -7.88 15.14 -8.37
CA ASN A 15 -8.37 15.82 -9.56
C ASN A 15 -8.48 14.88 -10.78
N ALA A 16 -7.49 14.01 -11.00
CA ALA A 16 -7.51 13.07 -12.12
C ALA A 16 -8.62 12.02 -12.01
N LEU A 17 -9.01 11.63 -10.78
CA LEU A 17 -10.09 10.69 -10.50
C LEU A 17 -11.47 11.38 -10.36
N GLY A 18 -11.53 12.71 -10.45
CA GLY A 18 -12.78 13.47 -10.29
C GLY A 18 -13.27 13.59 -8.84
N TYR A 19 -12.39 13.43 -7.86
CA TYR A 19 -12.71 13.58 -6.44
C TYR A 19 -12.50 14.99 -5.92
N ASN A 20 -13.30 15.37 -4.92
CA ASN A 20 -13.04 16.57 -4.14
C ASN A 20 -11.96 16.28 -3.09
N ALA A 21 -10.76 16.84 -3.28
CA ALA A 21 -9.62 16.62 -2.39
C ALA A 21 -9.91 16.95 -0.91
N PHE A 22 -10.78 17.93 -0.64
CA PHE A 22 -11.12 18.36 0.72
C PHE A 22 -12.15 17.45 1.41
N GLN A 23 -12.80 16.57 0.66
CA GLN A 23 -13.78 15.60 1.17
C GLN A 23 -13.28 14.15 1.07
N THR A 24 -12.18 13.93 0.36
CA THR A 24 -11.63 12.59 0.14
C THR A 24 -10.82 12.15 1.35
N ALA A 25 -11.21 11.03 1.96
CA ALA A 25 -10.61 10.55 3.17
C ALA A 25 -9.17 10.02 2.95
N VAL A 26 -8.30 10.36 3.90
CA VAL A 26 -6.96 9.78 4.07
C VAL A 26 -6.80 9.29 5.50
N SER A 27 -5.81 8.45 5.75
CA SER A 27 -5.53 7.91 7.08
C SER A 27 -5.39 9.00 8.14
N CYS A 28 -6.11 8.86 9.25
CA CYS A 28 -6.03 9.77 10.38
C CYS A 28 -4.65 9.73 11.07
N PRO A 29 -4.25 10.82 11.75
CA PRO A 29 -3.13 10.78 12.68
C PRO A 29 -3.37 9.75 13.78
N ILE A 30 -2.33 8.96 14.10
CA ILE A 30 -2.37 8.04 15.23
C ILE A 30 -2.11 8.84 16.50
N ALA A 31 -3.01 8.74 17.48
CA ALA A 31 -2.85 9.44 18.77
C ALA A 31 -1.49 9.10 19.40
N GLY A 32 -0.73 10.13 19.78
CA GLY A 32 0.61 9.97 20.38
C GLY A 32 1.75 9.72 19.38
N VAL A 33 1.48 9.59 18.07
CA VAL A 33 2.52 9.52 17.04
C VAL A 33 2.65 10.89 16.36
N ALA A 34 3.86 11.45 16.38
CA ALA A 34 4.15 12.72 15.75
C ALA A 34 4.06 12.60 14.22
N GLY A 35 3.09 13.31 13.64
CA GLY A 35 2.88 13.37 12.19
C GLY A 35 2.04 12.22 11.63
N TYR A 36 1.55 12.43 10.42
CA TYR A 36 0.81 11.42 9.67
C TYR A 36 1.11 11.58 8.18
N GLY A 37 1.19 10.48 7.44
CA GLY A 37 1.52 10.49 6.02
C GLY A 37 0.37 10.98 5.12
N GLY A 38 -0.87 10.80 5.58
CA GLY A 38 -2.06 10.98 4.74
C GLY A 38 -2.18 9.86 3.72
N ALA A 39 -2.05 8.62 4.18
CA ALA A 39 -2.12 7.44 3.34
C ALA A 39 -3.53 7.28 2.76
N MET A 40 -3.61 6.88 1.49
CA MET A 40 -4.85 6.78 0.72
C MET A 40 -5.29 5.32 0.61
N GLY A 41 -6.60 5.12 0.74
CA GLY A 41 -7.26 3.84 0.46
C GLY A 41 -6.84 2.66 1.35
N PRO A 42 -7.39 1.45 1.07
CA PRO A 42 -7.21 0.28 1.93
C PRO A 42 -5.76 -0.23 1.97
N ALA A 43 -4.97 -0.01 0.92
CA ALA A 43 -3.56 -0.38 0.89
C ALA A 43 -2.63 0.67 1.55
N GLN A 44 -3.19 1.80 2.03
CA GLN A 44 -2.47 2.83 2.78
C GLN A 44 -1.27 3.42 2.01
N PHE A 45 -1.43 3.71 0.72
CA PHE A 45 -0.36 4.32 -0.08
C PHE A 45 -0.18 5.80 0.24
N ILE A 46 1.06 6.23 0.46
CA ILE A 46 1.40 7.66 0.50
C ILE A 46 1.24 8.26 -0.91
N PRO A 47 0.67 9.47 -1.06
CA PRO A 47 0.44 10.08 -2.38
C PRO A 47 1.65 10.07 -3.30
N SER A 48 2.82 10.49 -2.79
CA SER A 48 4.06 10.50 -3.59
C SER A 48 4.53 9.10 -3.99
N THR A 49 4.21 8.07 -3.19
CA THR A 49 4.53 6.67 -3.51
C THR A 49 3.60 6.14 -4.59
N TRP A 50 2.31 6.46 -4.51
CA TRP A 50 1.33 6.07 -5.54
C TRP A 50 1.73 6.56 -6.95
N LYS A 51 2.22 7.80 -7.05
CA LYS A 51 2.70 8.37 -8.33
C LYS A 51 3.80 7.53 -9.00
N LEU A 52 4.59 6.77 -8.24
CA LEU A 52 5.61 5.86 -8.81
C LEU A 52 4.99 4.69 -9.57
N PHE A 53 3.75 4.31 -9.22
CA PHE A 53 3.05 3.14 -9.77
C PHE A 53 1.96 3.51 -10.78
N GLU A 54 1.50 4.76 -10.78
CA GLU A 54 0.35 5.24 -11.58
C GLU A 54 0.42 4.80 -13.05
N SER A 55 1.55 5.04 -13.74
CA SER A 55 1.70 4.64 -15.14
C SER A 55 1.70 3.12 -15.34
N ARG A 56 2.35 2.36 -14.45
CA ARG A 56 2.40 0.89 -14.53
C ARG A 56 1.03 0.28 -14.26
N LEU A 57 0.31 0.82 -13.29
CA LEU A 57 -1.06 0.41 -12.96
C LEU A 57 -2.01 0.70 -14.11
N LYS A 58 -1.93 1.90 -14.70
CA LYS A 58 -2.75 2.26 -15.85
C LYS A 58 -2.55 1.31 -17.03
N ASN A 59 -1.30 0.95 -17.31
CA ASN A 59 -0.97 0.01 -18.39
C ASN A 59 -1.53 -1.40 -18.14
N ILE A 60 -1.48 -1.88 -16.90
CA ILE A 60 -1.95 -3.24 -16.55
C ILE A 60 -3.48 -3.30 -16.43
N LEU A 61 -4.10 -2.26 -15.87
CA LEU A 61 -5.53 -2.25 -15.56
C LEU A 61 -6.39 -1.69 -16.72
N GLY A 62 -5.78 -0.99 -17.68
CA GLY A 62 -6.48 -0.38 -18.82
C GLY A 62 -7.30 0.87 -18.47
N HIS A 63 -7.17 1.38 -17.24
CA HIS A 63 -7.84 2.58 -16.75
C HIS A 63 -6.98 3.30 -15.72
N LEU A 64 -7.35 4.54 -15.38
CA LEU A 64 -6.68 5.27 -14.29
C LEU A 64 -6.97 4.57 -12.96
N ALA A 65 -5.93 4.04 -12.32
CA ALA A 65 -6.07 3.31 -11.08
C ALA A 65 -6.52 4.22 -9.93
N ASP A 66 -7.47 3.73 -9.14
CA ASP A 66 -8.05 4.43 -8.01
C ASP A 66 -7.49 3.89 -6.67
N PRO A 67 -6.75 4.67 -5.88
CA PRO A 67 -6.25 4.24 -4.56
C PRO A 67 -7.35 3.76 -3.62
N TRP A 68 -8.58 4.27 -3.75
CA TRP A 68 -9.72 3.93 -2.89
C TRP A 68 -10.50 2.70 -3.38
N SER A 69 -10.30 2.28 -4.64
CA SER A 69 -10.79 1.01 -5.17
C SER A 69 -9.98 -0.16 -4.57
N PRO A 70 -10.60 -1.13 -3.87
CA PRO A 70 -9.88 -2.25 -3.29
C PRO A 70 -9.09 -3.04 -4.34
N ARG A 71 -9.66 -3.24 -5.54
CA ARG A 71 -9.01 -3.99 -6.61
C ARG A 71 -7.70 -3.35 -7.04
N ASP A 72 -7.70 -2.04 -7.27
CA ASP A 72 -6.53 -1.31 -7.75
C ASP A 72 -5.50 -1.12 -6.64
N ALA A 73 -5.97 -0.86 -5.41
CA ALA A 73 -5.13 -0.77 -4.23
C ALA A 73 -4.35 -2.06 -3.96
N PHE A 74 -5.00 -3.23 -4.06
CA PHE A 74 -4.31 -4.51 -3.88
C PHE A 74 -3.42 -4.87 -5.07
N MET A 75 -3.78 -4.49 -6.30
CA MET A 75 -2.88 -4.60 -7.46
C MET A 75 -1.60 -3.76 -7.25
N ALA A 76 -1.74 -2.52 -6.80
CA ALA A 76 -0.63 -1.64 -6.46
C ALA A 76 0.24 -2.21 -5.33
N SER A 77 -0.40 -2.74 -4.28
CA SER A 77 0.30 -3.37 -3.16
C SER A 77 1.11 -4.59 -3.60
N GLY A 78 0.52 -5.48 -4.41
CA GLY A 78 1.20 -6.63 -4.97
C GLY A 78 2.38 -6.23 -5.87
N MET A 79 2.21 -5.20 -6.69
CA MET A 79 3.27 -4.64 -7.53
C MET A 79 4.43 -4.11 -6.68
N TYR A 80 4.14 -3.29 -5.66
CA TYR A 80 5.17 -2.71 -4.81
C TYR A 80 5.91 -3.77 -3.99
N LEU A 81 5.17 -4.71 -3.38
CA LEU A 81 5.79 -5.81 -2.64
C LEU A 81 6.68 -6.69 -3.53
N SER A 82 6.28 -6.90 -4.79
CA SER A 82 7.09 -7.63 -5.77
C SER A 82 8.40 -6.88 -6.09
N ASP A 83 8.34 -5.57 -6.33
CA ASP A 83 9.54 -4.73 -6.53
C ASP A 83 10.48 -4.74 -5.31
N LEU A 84 9.91 -4.88 -4.11
CA LEU A 84 10.66 -5.01 -2.85
C LEU A 84 11.24 -6.42 -2.62
N GLY A 85 10.99 -7.36 -3.54
CA GLY A 85 11.55 -8.71 -3.52
C GLY A 85 10.67 -9.76 -2.86
N ALA A 86 9.38 -9.48 -2.60
CA ALA A 86 8.43 -10.46 -2.05
C ALA A 86 7.96 -11.52 -3.07
N VAL A 87 8.86 -12.02 -3.92
CA VAL A 87 8.55 -12.97 -4.99
C VAL A 87 8.73 -14.41 -4.49
N GLY A 88 7.81 -15.29 -4.86
CA GLY A 88 7.82 -16.71 -4.48
C GLY A 88 7.49 -16.93 -3.00
N VAL A 89 8.04 -18.00 -2.41
CA VAL A 89 7.66 -18.50 -1.07
C VAL A 89 8.66 -18.16 0.04
N SER A 90 9.69 -17.36 -0.24
CA SER A 90 10.71 -17.03 0.76
C SER A 90 10.16 -16.12 1.87
N THR A 91 9.93 -16.69 3.05
CA THR A 91 9.47 -15.97 4.25
C THR A 91 10.41 -14.83 4.63
N SER A 92 11.72 -15.01 4.47
CA SER A 92 12.72 -13.98 4.75
C SER A 92 12.59 -12.78 3.79
N ALA A 93 12.42 -13.06 2.49
CA ALA A 93 12.24 -12.01 1.49
C ALA A 93 10.92 -11.26 1.68
N GLN A 94 9.83 -11.97 1.98
CA GLN A 94 8.53 -11.39 2.28
C GLN A 94 8.55 -10.52 3.55
N ASN A 95 9.27 -10.94 4.60
CA ASN A 95 9.49 -10.13 5.81
C ASN A 95 10.19 -8.82 5.50
N LYS A 96 11.32 -8.89 4.77
CA LYS A 96 12.11 -7.72 4.38
C LYS A 96 11.28 -6.75 3.53
N ALA A 97 10.50 -7.27 2.58
CA ALA A 97 9.62 -6.47 1.75
C ALA A 97 8.50 -5.81 2.57
N ALA A 98 7.85 -6.53 3.49
CA ALA A 98 6.82 -5.97 4.36
C ALA A 98 7.36 -4.82 5.24
N CYS A 99 8.58 -4.95 5.78
CA CYS A 99 9.19 -3.86 6.54
C CYS A 99 9.53 -2.64 5.69
N ARG A 100 9.97 -2.85 4.45
CA ARG A 100 10.23 -1.75 3.52
C ARG A 100 8.94 -1.07 3.07
N TYR A 101 7.88 -1.84 2.82
CA TYR A 101 6.54 -1.33 2.51
C TYR A 101 6.03 -0.42 3.63
N TYR A 102 6.19 -0.85 4.89
CA TYR A 102 5.79 -0.07 6.06
C TYR A 102 6.68 1.16 6.32
N GLY A 103 7.91 1.17 5.80
CA GLY A 103 8.88 2.25 5.97
C GLY A 103 9.84 2.08 7.16
N SER A 104 9.80 0.96 7.89
CA SER A 104 10.77 0.65 8.95
C SER A 104 12.10 0.11 8.40
N GLY A 105 12.06 -0.57 7.24
CA GLY A 105 13.24 -1.22 6.65
C GLY A 105 13.76 -2.40 7.48
N GLY A 106 14.99 -2.83 7.19
CA GLY A 106 15.61 -3.98 7.86
C GLY A 106 15.07 -5.35 7.39
N SER A 107 15.54 -6.42 8.03
CA SER A 107 15.17 -7.80 7.70
C SER A 107 13.89 -8.27 8.39
N THR A 108 13.56 -7.70 9.56
CA THR A 108 12.37 -8.02 10.36
C THR A 108 11.91 -6.80 11.15
N CYS A 109 10.61 -6.64 11.35
CA CYS A 109 10.02 -5.55 12.13
C CYS A 109 8.70 -6.00 12.77
N SER A 110 8.18 -5.25 13.74
CA SER A 110 6.88 -5.56 14.38
C SER A 110 5.75 -5.70 13.37
N TYR A 111 5.71 -4.80 12.37
CA TYR A 111 4.75 -4.85 11.29
C TYR A 111 4.81 -6.15 10.49
N SER A 112 6.02 -6.59 10.07
CA SER A 112 6.15 -7.82 9.27
C SER A 112 5.76 -9.08 10.05
N LYS A 113 5.99 -9.10 11.37
CA LYS A 113 5.53 -10.20 12.24
C LYS A 113 4.00 -10.33 12.20
N SER A 114 3.28 -9.23 12.35
CA SER A 114 1.81 -9.23 12.26
C SER A 114 1.31 -9.63 10.87
N VAL A 115 1.94 -9.11 9.81
CA VAL A 115 1.58 -9.44 8.42
C VAL A 115 1.77 -10.93 8.13
N ILE A 116 2.87 -11.54 8.58
CA ILE A 116 3.10 -12.98 8.36
C ILE A 116 2.11 -13.83 9.13
N ASN A 117 1.77 -13.46 10.36
CA ASN A 117 0.76 -14.21 11.12
C ASN A 117 -0.59 -14.21 10.41
N LEU A 118 -1.02 -13.05 9.90
CA LEU A 118 -2.26 -12.95 9.10
C LEU A 118 -2.15 -13.74 7.80
N LYS A 119 -1.04 -13.63 7.08
CA LYS A 119 -0.79 -14.38 5.84
C LYS A 119 -0.90 -15.88 6.08
N SER A 120 -0.23 -16.41 7.11
CA SER A 120 -0.27 -17.84 7.44
C SER A 120 -1.67 -18.30 7.81
N ALA A 121 -2.42 -17.52 8.59
CA ALA A 121 -3.81 -17.84 8.92
C ALA A 121 -4.71 -17.88 7.68
N ILE A 122 -4.56 -16.90 6.78
CA ILE A 122 -5.30 -16.85 5.51
C ILE A 122 -4.92 -18.05 4.63
N GLN A 123 -3.63 -18.37 4.51
CA GLN A 123 -3.18 -19.51 3.72
C GLN A 123 -3.74 -20.82 4.25
N ASN A 124 -3.71 -21.05 5.57
CA ASN A 124 -4.28 -22.24 6.17
C ASN A 124 -5.79 -22.39 5.87
N ASN A 125 -6.53 -21.28 5.85
CA ASN A 125 -7.95 -21.31 5.47
C ASN A 125 -8.14 -21.65 3.99
N ILE A 126 -7.29 -21.12 3.10
CA ILE A 126 -7.33 -21.46 1.67
C ILE A 126 -7.04 -22.95 1.46
N ASP A 127 -6.03 -23.48 2.15
CA ASP A 127 -5.63 -24.88 2.06
C ASP A 127 -6.76 -25.81 2.56
N LEU A 128 -7.44 -25.42 3.64
CA LEU A 128 -8.62 -26.14 4.17
C LEU A 128 -9.81 -26.14 3.18
N LEU A 129 -10.03 -25.06 2.44
CA LEU A 129 -11.11 -24.99 1.44
C LEU A 129 -10.77 -25.75 0.16
N SER A 130 -9.49 -26.10 -0.04
CA SER A 130 -9.00 -26.78 -1.23
C SER A 130 -8.84 -28.30 -1.04
N SER A 131 -9.14 -28.81 0.17
CA SER A 131 -9.14 -30.23 0.54
C SER A 131 -10.53 -30.85 0.45
#